data_AF-Q16LI1-F1
#
_entry.id   AF-Q16LI1-F1
#
_cell.length_a   1.000
_cell.length_b   1.000
_cell.length_c   1.000
_cell.angle_alpha   90.00
_cell.angle_beta   90.00
_cell.angle_gamma   90.00
#
_symmetry.space_group_name_H-M   'P 1'
#
loop_
_entity.id
_entity.type
_entity.pdbx_description
1 polymer ?
#
loop_
_entity_poly.entity_id
_entity_poly.type
_entity_poly.pdbx_seq_one_letter_code
_entity_poly.pdbx_strand_id
1 'polypeptide(L)'
;MKSIIGCFILLKFLENIFAQDVDLGEKLEDVSLARTFTPGVCGGGQSSICASCTSLSLCISASIVVDVPCNSTTYPYCIPGEVEARCSTEPTSGCAPASDEIVAITCSSVGVLPDPSNCNIYHVCRTVQGISDVYQCPTGTRFNLRVRQCRARRVTPCVTVTCGATSGFVYYGTSSQYYAYCLVANGVTSRYIFKCPYRASFNMSAKSCIYRCTGVGNFVNTNDPTTFYQCYVANGRLVAALRSCPVGTNTFNQTLQYCV
;
A
#
# COMPACT_ATOMS: atom_id res chain seq x y z
N MET A 1 -29.49 -39.01 19.37
CA MET A 1 -28.23 -38.79 18.61
C MET A 1 -28.24 -37.36 18.08
N LYS A 2 -27.44 -36.47 18.66
CA LYS A 2 -27.32 -35.05 18.27
C LYS A 2 -25.93 -34.80 17.68
N SER A 3 -25.89 -33.91 16.69
CA SER A 3 -24.76 -33.11 16.21
C SER A 3 -23.67 -33.76 15.35
N ILE A 4 -23.83 -33.63 14.03
CA ILE A 4 -22.74 -33.43 13.06
C ILE A 4 -23.22 -32.40 12.00
N ILE A 5 -23.41 -31.14 12.37
CA ILE A 5 -23.74 -30.05 11.41
C ILE A 5 -22.85 -28.80 11.63
N GLY A 6 -21.82 -28.88 12.50
CA GLY A 6 -20.98 -27.73 12.85
C GLY A 6 -19.69 -27.54 12.03
N CYS A 7 -19.21 -28.55 11.30
CA CYS A 7 -17.84 -28.54 10.75
C CYS A 7 -17.75 -28.07 9.28
N PHE A 8 -18.78 -28.30 8.47
CA PHE A 8 -18.77 -27.94 7.04
C PHE A 8 -18.91 -26.43 6.75
N ILE A 9 -19.50 -25.66 7.68
CA ILE A 9 -19.68 -24.22 7.49
C ILE A 9 -18.34 -23.49 7.70
N LEU A 10 -17.52 -23.90 8.69
CA LEU A 10 -16.24 -23.25 8.99
C LEU A 10 -15.21 -23.39 7.85
N LEU A 11 -15.17 -24.55 7.18
CA LEU A 11 -14.26 -24.83 6.07
C LEU A 11 -14.55 -23.95 4.83
N LYS A 12 -15.83 -23.77 4.48
CA LYS A 12 -16.22 -22.92 3.34
C LYS A 12 -15.97 -21.42 3.57
N PHE A 13 -16.00 -20.96 4.82
CA PHE A 13 -15.65 -19.57 5.14
C PHE A 13 -14.15 -19.31 5.02
N LEU A 14 -13.29 -20.27 5.38
CA LEU A 14 -11.84 -20.15 5.22
C LEU A 14 -11.44 -20.11 3.73
N GLU A 15 -11.96 -21.01 2.90
CA GLU A 15 -11.67 -21.03 1.45
C GLU A 15 -12.02 -19.71 0.73
N ASN A 16 -13.15 -19.09 1.09
CA ASN A 16 -13.57 -17.81 0.51
C ASN A 16 -12.70 -16.62 0.94
N ILE A 17 -12.18 -16.62 2.17
CA ILE A 17 -11.30 -15.54 2.66
C ILE A 17 -9.94 -15.61 1.96
N PHE A 18 -9.36 -16.81 1.81
CA PHE A 18 -8.10 -17.01 1.10
C PHE A 18 -8.20 -16.61 -0.38
N ALA A 19 -9.31 -16.94 -1.07
CA ALA A 19 -9.49 -16.57 -2.46
C ALA A 19 -9.61 -15.04 -2.68
N GLN A 20 -10.26 -14.33 -1.75
CA GLN A 20 -10.47 -12.88 -1.85
C GLN A 20 -9.19 -12.07 -1.60
N ASP A 21 -8.31 -12.55 -0.72
CA ASP A 21 -7.01 -11.92 -0.47
C ASP A 21 -6.02 -12.16 -1.63
N VAL A 22 -6.12 -13.30 -2.33
CA VAL A 22 -5.31 -13.60 -3.53
C VAL A 22 -5.72 -12.73 -4.72
N ASP A 23 -7.02 -12.57 -5.00
CA ASP A 23 -7.53 -11.69 -6.07
C ASP A 23 -7.20 -10.20 -5.80
N LEU A 24 -7.33 -9.76 -4.55
CA LEU A 24 -6.92 -8.41 -4.16
C LEU A 24 -5.40 -8.23 -4.24
N GLY A 25 -4.62 -9.27 -3.94
CA GLY A 25 -3.16 -9.28 -4.10
C GLY A 25 -2.75 -9.11 -5.56
N GLU A 26 -3.26 -9.95 -6.46
CA GLU A 26 -3.01 -9.89 -7.91
C GLU A 26 -3.39 -8.51 -8.48
N LYS A 27 -4.55 -7.99 -8.09
CA LYS A 27 -5.02 -6.67 -8.53
C LYS A 27 -4.23 -5.50 -7.95
N LEU A 28 -3.59 -5.66 -6.80
CA LEU A 28 -2.71 -4.65 -6.19
C LEU A 28 -1.26 -4.74 -6.71
N GLU A 29 -0.82 -5.93 -7.09
CA GLU A 29 0.45 -6.18 -7.79
C GLU A 29 0.43 -5.62 -9.21
N ASP A 30 -0.68 -5.78 -9.94
CA ASP A 30 -0.89 -5.18 -11.27
C ASP A 30 -0.81 -3.65 -11.26
N VAL A 31 -1.10 -3.01 -10.12
CA VAL A 31 -1.04 -1.55 -9.95
C VAL A 31 0.30 -1.11 -9.35
N SER A 32 1.22 -2.04 -9.02
CA SER A 32 2.57 -1.78 -8.48
C SER A 32 2.59 -0.79 -7.29
N LEU A 33 1.58 -0.87 -6.42
CA LEU A 33 1.41 0.08 -5.32
C LEU A 33 2.37 -0.16 -4.14
N ALA A 34 3.10 -1.27 -4.13
CA ALA A 34 3.98 -1.68 -3.05
C ALA A 34 5.45 -1.69 -3.49
N ARG A 35 6.34 -1.47 -2.51
CA ARG A 35 7.76 -1.82 -2.60
C ARG A 35 7.87 -3.32 -2.42
N THR A 36 7.79 -4.07 -3.53
CA THR A 36 7.78 -5.53 -3.49
C THR A 36 9.05 -6.06 -4.11
N PHE A 37 9.82 -6.79 -3.33
CA PHE A 37 10.80 -7.72 -3.86
C PHE A 37 10.06 -8.95 -4.39
N THR A 38 10.31 -9.31 -5.64
CA THR A 38 9.75 -10.52 -6.25
C THR A 38 10.80 -11.63 -6.22
N PRO A 39 10.56 -12.74 -5.50
CA PRO A 39 11.43 -13.91 -5.57
C PRO A 39 11.54 -14.42 -7.00
N GLY A 40 12.72 -14.91 -7.37
CA GLY A 40 12.89 -15.56 -8.67
C GLY A 40 12.20 -16.92 -8.71
N VAL A 41 12.09 -17.49 -9.91
CA VAL A 41 11.58 -18.85 -10.12
C VAL A 41 12.61 -19.62 -10.92
N CYS A 42 12.95 -20.84 -10.49
CA CYS A 42 13.86 -21.69 -11.25
C CYS A 42 13.23 -22.04 -12.61
N GLY A 43 13.91 -21.65 -13.69
CA GLY A 43 13.51 -21.92 -15.06
C GLY A 43 14.45 -21.22 -16.04
N GLY A 44 14.60 -21.72 -17.26
CA GLY A 44 15.39 -21.00 -18.28
C GLY A 44 16.92 -21.04 -18.10
N GLY A 45 17.47 -21.99 -17.33
CA GLY A 45 18.92 -22.27 -17.29
C GLY A 45 19.71 -21.54 -16.21
N GLN A 46 19.03 -20.82 -15.31
CA GLN A 46 19.67 -20.17 -14.15
C GLN A 46 20.18 -21.20 -13.14
N SER A 47 21.37 -20.96 -12.57
CA SER A 47 21.96 -21.80 -11.51
C SER A 47 21.51 -21.38 -10.11
N SER A 48 21.09 -20.13 -9.94
CA SER A 48 20.58 -19.58 -8.70
C SER A 48 19.59 -18.44 -8.94
N ILE A 49 18.66 -18.27 -8.01
CA ILE A 49 17.68 -17.19 -7.95
C ILE A 49 17.70 -16.55 -6.55
N CYS A 50 17.14 -15.35 -6.40
CA CYS A 50 16.89 -14.82 -5.06
C CYS A 50 15.61 -15.43 -4.50
N ALA A 51 15.73 -16.13 -3.37
CA ALA A 51 14.61 -16.69 -2.62
C ALA A 51 13.96 -15.61 -1.74
N SER A 52 14.81 -14.76 -1.17
CA SER A 52 14.44 -13.61 -0.37
C SER A 52 15.45 -12.48 -0.57
N CYS A 53 15.24 -11.35 0.09
CA CYS A 53 16.19 -10.25 0.11
C CYS A 53 17.56 -10.60 0.69
N THR A 54 17.67 -11.69 1.45
CA THR A 54 18.90 -12.08 2.15
C THR A 54 19.27 -13.54 1.92
N SER A 55 18.66 -14.22 0.93
CA SER A 55 18.98 -15.60 0.59
C SER A 55 18.79 -15.91 -0.89
N LEU A 56 19.64 -16.81 -1.38
CA LEU A 56 19.61 -17.41 -2.71
C LEU A 56 18.89 -18.76 -2.63
N SER A 57 18.19 -19.17 -3.67
CA SER A 57 17.87 -20.59 -3.91
C SER A 57 18.73 -21.11 -5.05
N LEU A 58 19.34 -22.28 -4.88
CA LEU A 58 20.04 -22.97 -5.96
C LEU A 58 19.05 -23.77 -6.81
N CYS A 59 19.19 -23.65 -8.13
CA CYS A 59 18.31 -24.27 -9.10
C CYS A 59 18.97 -25.47 -9.77
N ILE A 60 18.21 -26.56 -9.91
CA ILE A 60 18.48 -27.61 -10.89
C ILE A 60 17.26 -27.72 -11.79
N SER A 61 17.42 -27.34 -13.06
CA SER A 61 16.32 -27.21 -14.00
C SER A 61 15.22 -26.30 -13.44
N ALA A 62 14.00 -26.81 -13.22
CA ALA A 62 12.89 -26.04 -12.67
C ALA A 62 12.70 -26.20 -11.15
N SER A 63 13.61 -26.90 -10.47
CA SER A 63 13.48 -27.24 -9.05
C SER A 63 14.45 -26.45 -8.17
N ILE A 64 13.96 -25.99 -7.03
CA ILE A 64 14.77 -25.45 -5.94
C ILE A 64 15.37 -26.62 -5.17
N VAL A 65 16.68 -26.58 -4.95
CA VAL A 65 17.42 -27.63 -4.22
C VAL A 65 17.65 -27.23 -2.77
N VAL A 66 18.11 -25.99 -2.57
CA VAL A 66 18.52 -25.49 -1.25
C VAL A 66 18.51 -23.97 -1.23
N ASP A 67 18.19 -23.42 -0.06
CA ASP A 67 18.33 -22.01 0.23
C ASP A 67 19.67 -21.72 0.92
N VAL A 68 20.42 -20.76 0.39
CA VAL A 68 21.72 -20.32 0.89
C VAL A 68 21.59 -18.88 1.39
N PRO A 69 21.82 -18.62 2.69
CA PRO A 69 21.76 -17.26 3.21
C PRO A 69 22.95 -16.42 2.69
N CYS A 70 22.68 -15.16 2.39
CA CYS A 70 23.70 -14.16 2.12
C CYS A 70 24.44 -13.77 3.41
N ASN A 71 25.68 -13.31 3.27
CA ASN A 71 26.49 -12.89 4.42
C ASN A 71 25.99 -11.54 4.95
N SER A 72 25.42 -11.55 6.16
CA SER A 72 24.82 -10.35 6.78
C SER A 72 25.77 -9.18 7.01
N THR A 73 27.08 -9.38 6.96
CA THR A 73 28.09 -8.36 7.30
C THR A 73 28.79 -7.79 6.06
N THR A 74 29.04 -8.61 5.05
CA THR A 74 29.84 -8.20 3.88
C THR A 74 28.99 -8.04 2.61
N TYR A 75 28.00 -8.91 2.41
CA TYR A 75 27.13 -8.89 1.22
C TYR A 75 25.71 -9.29 1.64
N PRO A 76 24.98 -8.43 2.38
CA PRO A 76 23.74 -8.83 3.04
C PRO A 76 22.56 -9.04 2.09
N TYR A 77 22.60 -8.50 0.87
CA TYR A 77 21.44 -8.46 -0.02
C TYR A 77 21.57 -9.42 -1.20
N CYS A 78 20.50 -10.12 -1.55
CA CYS A 78 20.42 -10.84 -2.82
C CYS A 78 19.94 -9.91 -3.94
N ILE A 79 20.63 -9.92 -5.08
CA ILE A 79 20.22 -9.23 -6.29
C ILE A 79 19.96 -10.23 -7.43
N PRO A 80 18.80 -10.17 -8.12
CA PRO A 80 18.52 -11.00 -9.27
C PRO A 80 19.53 -10.74 -10.41
N GLY A 81 19.82 -11.77 -11.19
CA GLY A 81 20.65 -11.66 -12.39
C GLY A 81 20.10 -12.54 -13.51
N GLU A 82 20.46 -12.21 -14.76
CA GLU A 82 19.99 -12.93 -15.95
C GLU A 82 20.53 -14.36 -16.03
N VAL A 83 21.76 -14.57 -15.55
CA VAL A 83 22.45 -15.87 -15.53
C VAL A 83 22.34 -16.53 -14.15
N GLU A 84 22.63 -15.77 -13.11
CA GLU A 84 22.57 -16.22 -11.72
C GLU A 84 22.30 -15.05 -10.77
N ALA A 85 21.59 -15.33 -9.68
CA ALA A 85 21.47 -14.40 -8.57
C ALA A 85 22.75 -14.39 -7.74
N ARG A 86 23.04 -13.25 -7.11
CA ARG A 86 24.24 -13.09 -6.25
C ARG A 86 23.98 -12.24 -5.03
N CYS A 87 24.81 -12.41 -4.01
CA CYS A 87 24.84 -11.50 -2.87
C CYS A 87 25.59 -10.20 -3.22
N SER A 88 25.17 -9.10 -2.62
CA SER A 88 25.59 -7.73 -2.92
C SER A 88 25.63 -6.89 -1.64
N THR A 89 26.45 -5.84 -1.64
CA THR A 89 26.43 -4.78 -0.63
C THR A 89 25.25 -3.84 -0.82
N GLU A 90 24.80 -3.69 -2.07
CA GLU A 90 23.68 -2.82 -2.44
C GLU A 90 22.39 -3.64 -2.59
N PRO A 91 21.28 -3.19 -1.99
CA PRO A 91 20.00 -3.86 -2.09
C PRO A 91 19.32 -3.65 -3.45
N THR A 92 18.60 -4.66 -3.93
CA THR A 92 17.60 -4.49 -5.00
C THR A 92 16.35 -3.79 -4.45
N SER A 93 15.48 -3.29 -5.34
CA SER A 93 14.18 -2.73 -4.95
C SER A 93 13.36 -3.74 -4.15
N GLY A 94 12.79 -3.29 -3.04
CA GLY A 94 12.08 -4.09 -2.04
C GLY A 94 12.96 -4.74 -0.98
N CYS A 95 14.29 -4.67 -1.10
CA CYS A 95 15.24 -5.36 -0.20
C CYS A 95 16.11 -4.46 0.65
N ALA A 96 16.12 -3.16 0.37
CA ALA A 96 16.81 -2.19 1.17
C ALA A 96 16.14 -2.08 2.55
N PRO A 97 16.89 -1.69 3.60
CA PRO A 97 16.30 -1.34 4.88
C PRO A 97 15.24 -0.27 4.62
N ALA A 98 14.09 -0.43 5.26
CA ALA A 98 12.97 0.51 5.20
C ALA A 98 13.40 1.98 5.35
N SER A 99 14.49 2.27 6.06
CA SER A 99 15.04 3.62 6.29
C SER A 99 15.86 4.23 5.16
N ASP A 100 16.35 3.44 4.19
CA ASP A 100 17.36 3.87 3.22
C ASP A 100 16.86 3.82 1.77
N GLU A 101 15.70 3.21 1.58
CA GLU A 101 15.17 2.97 0.26
C GLU A 101 14.32 4.15 -0.21
N ILE A 102 14.64 4.71 -1.38
CA ILE A 102 14.02 5.91 -1.99
C ILE A 102 13.33 5.48 -3.29
N VAL A 103 12.17 4.84 -3.17
CA VAL A 103 11.45 4.23 -4.32
C VAL A 103 10.09 4.88 -4.46
N ALA A 104 9.67 5.13 -5.70
CA ALA A 104 8.35 5.67 -6.01
C ALA A 104 7.25 4.64 -5.68
N ILE A 105 6.06 5.13 -5.38
CA ILE A 105 4.87 4.30 -5.21
C ILE A 105 3.85 4.67 -6.28
N THR A 106 2.96 3.74 -6.61
CA THR A 106 1.75 4.11 -7.32
C THR A 106 0.80 4.88 -6.38
N CYS A 107 0.13 5.88 -6.92
CA CYS A 107 -0.65 6.82 -6.17
C CYS A 107 -2.08 6.32 -5.94
N SER A 108 -2.43 5.99 -4.70
CA SER A 108 -3.82 5.67 -4.33
C SER A 108 -4.76 6.89 -4.37
N SER A 109 -4.20 8.10 -4.37
CA SER A 109 -4.93 9.36 -4.31
C SER A 109 -4.01 10.52 -4.70
N VAL A 110 -4.59 11.61 -5.20
CA VAL A 110 -3.90 12.89 -5.42
C VAL A 110 -3.46 13.53 -4.08
N GLY A 111 -2.31 14.20 -4.11
CA GLY A 111 -1.73 14.94 -3.01
C GLY A 111 -0.53 14.25 -2.38
N VAL A 112 -0.31 14.47 -1.09
CA VAL A 112 0.87 13.94 -0.37
C VAL A 112 0.52 12.66 0.39
N LEU A 113 1.29 11.60 0.14
CA LEU A 113 1.25 10.33 0.86
C LEU A 113 2.55 10.14 1.66
N PRO A 114 2.49 9.68 2.92
CA PRO A 114 3.69 9.29 3.65
C PRO A 114 4.24 7.97 3.12
N ASP A 115 5.55 7.77 3.18
CA ASP A 115 6.14 6.48 2.85
C ASP A 115 5.76 5.44 3.93
N PRO A 116 5.39 4.20 3.55
CA PRO A 116 5.00 3.16 4.51
C PRO A 116 6.10 2.73 5.49
N SER A 117 7.36 2.93 5.11
CA SER A 117 8.53 2.29 5.71
C SER A 117 9.59 3.31 6.12
N ASN A 118 9.64 4.49 5.48
CA ASN A 118 10.63 5.52 5.70
C ASN A 118 10.02 6.86 6.14
N CYS A 119 10.06 7.19 7.42
CA CYS A 119 9.53 8.48 7.90
C CYS A 119 10.32 9.73 7.45
N ASN A 120 11.45 9.57 6.77
CA ASN A 120 12.14 10.69 6.12
C ASN A 120 11.64 10.93 4.69
N ILE A 121 10.77 10.09 4.15
CA ILE A 121 10.28 10.17 2.77
C ILE A 121 8.79 10.48 2.75
N TYR A 122 8.39 11.25 1.74
CA TYR A 122 7.00 11.39 1.35
C TYR A 122 6.88 11.39 -0.17
N HIS A 123 5.68 11.06 -0.63
CA HIS A 123 5.34 10.90 -2.03
C HIS A 123 4.38 12.00 -2.45
N VAL A 124 4.66 12.63 -3.59
CA VAL A 124 3.75 13.60 -4.21
C VAL A 124 3.09 12.96 -5.41
N CYS A 125 1.77 12.86 -5.33
CA CYS A 125 0.91 12.22 -6.31
C CYS A 125 0.10 13.26 -7.07
N ARG A 126 0.30 13.35 -8.39
CA ARG A 126 -0.43 14.29 -9.26
C ARG A 126 -1.70 13.68 -9.85
N THR A 127 -1.72 12.37 -10.06
CA THR A 127 -2.84 11.62 -10.61
C THR A 127 -3.07 10.36 -9.77
N VAL A 128 -4.32 9.89 -9.73
CA VAL A 128 -4.64 8.58 -9.17
C VAL A 128 -4.08 7.50 -10.12
N GLN A 129 -3.52 6.43 -9.58
CA GLN A 129 -2.82 5.37 -10.30
C GLN A 129 -1.55 5.81 -11.06
N GLY A 130 -1.13 7.08 -10.93
CA GLY A 130 0.16 7.53 -11.44
C GLY A 130 1.33 7.13 -10.52
N ILE A 131 2.56 7.25 -11.03
CA ILE A 131 3.77 7.07 -10.22
C ILE A 131 4.06 8.35 -9.44
N SER A 132 4.41 8.22 -8.16
CA SER A 132 4.71 9.35 -7.29
C SER A 132 6.09 9.94 -7.57
N ASP A 133 6.23 11.25 -7.36
CA ASP A 133 7.54 11.84 -7.10
C ASP A 133 7.97 11.54 -5.66
N VAL A 134 9.22 11.14 -5.47
CA VAL A 134 9.78 10.83 -4.15
C VAL A 134 10.53 12.03 -3.60
N TYR A 135 10.19 12.45 -2.40
CA TYR A 135 10.84 13.56 -1.70
C TYR A 135 11.41 13.10 -0.37
N GLN A 136 12.64 13.52 -0.10
CA GLN A 136 13.31 13.28 1.17
C GLN A 136 13.32 14.54 2.02
N CYS A 137 12.97 14.38 3.29
CA CYS A 137 13.06 15.44 4.28
C CYS A 137 14.53 15.81 4.56
N PRO A 138 14.85 17.11 4.78
CA PRO A 138 16.19 17.54 5.15
C PRO A 138 16.73 16.83 6.38
N THR A 139 18.06 16.75 6.50
CA THR A 139 18.76 16.14 7.63
C THR A 139 18.24 16.66 8.97
N GLY A 140 17.96 15.74 9.91
CA GLY A 140 17.43 16.09 11.23
C GLY A 140 15.91 16.32 11.28
N THR A 141 15.21 16.20 10.16
CA THR A 141 13.74 16.31 10.08
C THR A 141 13.08 14.99 9.66
N ARG A 142 11.75 14.91 9.79
CA ARG A 142 10.87 13.79 9.41
C ARG A 142 9.54 14.31 8.90
N PHE A 143 8.87 13.55 8.04
CA PHE A 143 7.56 13.93 7.54
C PHE A 143 6.51 13.86 8.65
N ASN A 144 5.80 14.97 8.87
CA ASN A 144 4.72 15.04 9.83
C ASN A 144 3.36 14.92 9.13
N LEU A 145 2.62 13.85 9.44
CA LEU A 145 1.32 13.53 8.84
C LEU A 145 0.26 14.64 9.02
N ARG A 146 0.28 15.33 10.17
CA ARG A 146 -0.77 16.30 10.54
C ARG A 146 -0.64 17.59 9.75
N VAL A 147 0.58 18.10 9.61
CA VAL A 147 0.85 19.34 8.86
C VAL A 147 1.29 19.09 7.41
N ARG A 148 1.56 17.82 7.06
CA ARG A 148 2.01 17.36 5.73
C ARG A 148 3.29 18.05 5.27
N GLN A 149 4.24 18.19 6.20
CA GLN A 149 5.52 18.88 5.99
C GLN A 149 6.62 18.21 6.82
N CYS A 150 7.88 18.39 6.40
CA CYS A 150 9.03 17.99 7.20
C CYS A 150 9.13 18.85 8.47
N ARG A 151 9.31 18.20 9.62
CA ARG A 151 9.45 18.84 10.94
C ARG A 151 10.60 18.20 11.70
N ALA A 152 11.17 18.94 12.65
CA ALA A 152 12.28 18.45 13.46
C ALA A 152 11.92 17.12 14.16
N ARG A 153 12.88 16.19 14.21
CA ARG A 153 12.71 14.85 14.81
C ARG A 153 12.21 14.86 16.25
N ARG A 154 12.59 15.89 17.03
CA ARG A 154 12.13 16.06 18.42
C ARG A 154 10.62 16.33 18.52
N VAL A 155 10.01 16.87 17.48
CA VAL A 155 8.58 17.22 17.41
C VAL A 155 7.77 16.12 16.72
N THR A 156 8.39 15.38 15.79
CA THR A 156 7.71 14.36 14.98
C THR A 156 8.39 13.00 15.15
N PRO A 157 7.79 12.08 15.95
CA PRO A 157 8.29 10.72 16.04
C PRO A 157 8.19 10.03 14.67
N CYS A 158 9.05 9.04 14.44
CA CYS A 158 8.94 8.20 13.24
C CYS A 158 7.70 7.34 13.37
N VAL A 159 6.79 7.45 12.42
CA VAL A 159 5.60 6.60 12.34
C VAL A 159 5.67 5.89 11.00
N THR A 160 5.56 4.57 11.02
CA THR A 160 5.56 3.70 9.84
C THR A 160 4.37 2.74 9.93
N VAL A 161 4.07 2.04 8.85
CA VAL A 161 3.02 1.02 8.84
C VAL A 161 3.52 -0.25 9.52
N THR A 162 2.81 -0.64 10.57
CA THR A 162 3.02 -1.91 11.27
C THR A 162 1.98 -2.92 10.81
N CYS A 163 2.43 -3.97 10.12
CA CYS A 163 1.58 -5.06 9.65
C CYS A 163 1.48 -6.18 10.68
N GLY A 164 0.34 -6.88 10.69
CA GLY A 164 0.17 -8.13 11.44
C GLY A 164 0.72 -9.33 10.67
N ALA A 165 0.50 -10.53 11.20
CA ALA A 165 0.90 -11.79 10.56
C ALA A 165 0.00 -12.19 9.36
N THR A 166 -1.14 -11.53 9.18
CA THR A 166 -2.11 -11.81 8.12
C THR A 166 -2.39 -10.55 7.32
N SER A 167 -2.88 -10.73 6.09
CA SER A 167 -3.37 -9.64 5.25
C SER A 167 -4.50 -8.87 5.93
N GLY A 168 -4.59 -7.56 5.65
CA GLY A 168 -5.68 -6.74 6.15
C GLY A 168 -5.36 -5.25 6.30
N PHE A 169 -6.40 -4.48 6.60
CA PHE A 169 -6.29 -3.05 6.83
C PHE A 169 -5.70 -2.72 8.20
N VAL A 170 -4.80 -1.74 8.23
CA VAL A 170 -4.19 -1.17 9.44
C VAL A 170 -4.22 0.35 9.39
N TYR A 171 -4.19 0.99 10.56
CA TYR A 171 -4.00 2.44 10.63
C TYR A 171 -2.54 2.80 10.33
N TYR A 172 -2.31 3.96 9.70
CA TYR A 172 -0.96 4.53 9.64
C TYR A 172 -0.67 5.21 10.99
N GLY A 173 -0.08 4.46 11.92
CA GLY A 173 0.06 4.87 13.31
C GLY A 173 -1.31 5.15 13.95
N THR A 174 -1.52 6.37 14.43
CA THR A 174 -2.80 6.83 15.01
C THR A 174 -3.62 7.70 14.06
N SER A 175 -3.22 7.77 12.78
CA SER A 175 -3.90 8.61 11.80
C SER A 175 -5.28 8.03 11.45
N SER A 176 -6.31 8.87 11.49
CA SER A 176 -7.63 8.55 10.92
C SER A 176 -7.76 8.99 9.46
N GLN A 177 -6.77 9.71 8.92
CA GLN A 177 -6.75 10.18 7.54
C GLN A 177 -5.89 9.31 6.63
N TYR A 178 -4.88 8.64 7.17
CA TYR A 178 -3.96 7.77 6.44
C TYR A 178 -4.07 6.36 7.02
N TYR A 179 -4.16 5.38 6.13
CA TYR A 179 -4.29 3.97 6.49
C TYR A 179 -3.55 3.14 5.46
N ALA A 180 -3.39 1.86 5.73
CA ALA A 180 -2.74 0.96 4.79
C ALA A 180 -3.51 -0.36 4.68
N TYR A 181 -3.30 -1.05 3.56
CA TYR A 181 -3.57 -2.47 3.46
C TYR A 181 -2.23 -3.20 3.48
N CYS A 182 -2.10 -4.17 4.38
CA CYS A 182 -0.97 -5.08 4.41
C CYS A 182 -1.37 -6.34 3.65
N LEU A 183 -0.56 -6.75 2.68
CA LEU A 183 -0.70 -8.04 2.01
C LEU A 183 0.42 -8.94 2.50
N VAL A 184 0.09 -10.09 3.06
CA VAL A 184 1.05 -11.10 3.48
C VAL A 184 0.89 -12.32 2.58
N ALA A 185 1.84 -12.53 1.67
CA ALA A 185 1.84 -13.63 0.73
C ALA A 185 3.24 -14.23 0.62
N ASN A 186 3.36 -15.56 0.65
CA ASN A 186 4.63 -16.29 0.50
C ASN A 186 5.76 -15.78 1.44
N GLY A 187 5.42 -15.37 2.66
CA GLY A 187 6.38 -14.83 3.64
C GLY A 187 6.83 -13.38 3.37
N VAL A 188 6.31 -12.73 2.33
CA VAL A 188 6.56 -11.33 1.99
C VAL A 188 5.40 -10.48 2.48
N THR A 189 5.70 -9.30 3.03
CA THR A 189 4.70 -8.32 3.50
C THR A 189 4.78 -7.03 2.70
N SER A 190 3.79 -6.81 1.85
CA SER A 190 3.62 -5.61 1.03
C SER A 190 2.72 -4.59 1.74
N ARG A 191 3.05 -3.31 1.65
CA ARG A 191 2.36 -2.20 2.34
C ARG A 191 1.81 -1.21 1.32
N TYR A 192 0.49 -1.17 1.22
CA TYR A 192 -0.24 -0.31 0.30
C TYR A 192 -0.79 0.89 1.06
N ILE A 193 -0.29 2.10 0.78
CA ILE A 193 -0.72 3.32 1.49
C ILE A 193 -1.95 3.93 0.85
N PHE A 194 -2.91 4.29 1.70
CA PHE A 194 -4.12 4.98 1.31
C PHE A 194 -4.34 6.22 2.16
N LYS A 195 -5.13 7.14 1.60
CA LYS A 195 -5.54 8.36 2.25
C LYS A 195 -7.05 8.51 2.12
N CYS A 196 -7.72 8.96 3.17
CA CYS A 196 -9.10 9.41 3.08
C CYS A 196 -9.16 10.86 2.59
N PRO A 197 -10.18 11.22 1.79
CA PRO A 197 -10.35 12.60 1.35
C PRO A 197 -10.64 13.53 2.53
N TYR A 198 -10.51 14.83 2.29
CA TYR A 198 -10.82 15.84 3.28
C TYR A 198 -12.24 15.64 3.81
N ARG A 199 -12.38 15.68 5.14
CA ARG A 199 -13.64 15.43 5.89
C ARG A 199 -14.13 13.99 5.89
N ALA A 200 -13.32 13.05 5.42
CA ALA A 200 -13.51 11.63 5.71
C ALA A 200 -12.51 11.13 6.76
N SER A 201 -12.88 10.06 7.43
CA SER A 201 -11.98 9.34 8.34
C SER A 201 -12.13 7.84 8.15
N PHE A 202 -11.01 7.12 8.15
CA PHE A 202 -11.00 5.68 7.97
C PHE A 202 -11.63 5.00 9.19
N ASN A 203 -12.64 4.19 8.95
CA ASN A 203 -13.29 3.38 9.97
C ASN A 203 -12.88 1.92 9.78
N MET A 204 -12.18 1.37 10.79
CA MET A 204 -11.67 0.01 10.74
C MET A 204 -12.77 -1.07 10.70
N SER A 205 -13.93 -0.81 11.28
CA SER A 205 -15.05 -1.76 11.28
C SER A 205 -15.78 -1.77 9.93
N ALA A 206 -15.94 -0.61 9.30
CA ALA A 206 -16.56 -0.46 7.99
C ALA A 206 -15.57 -0.67 6.83
N LYS A 207 -14.26 -0.82 7.12
CA LYS A 207 -13.17 -0.94 6.14
C LYS A 207 -13.23 0.14 5.05
N SER A 208 -13.62 1.36 5.44
CA SER A 208 -13.94 2.43 4.49
C SER A 208 -13.73 3.82 5.08
N CYS A 209 -13.50 4.79 4.20
CA CYS A 209 -13.45 6.20 4.53
C CYS A 209 -14.88 6.76 4.68
N ILE A 210 -15.26 7.10 5.91
CA ILE A 210 -16.59 7.65 6.19
C ILE A 210 -16.58 9.17 5.98
N TYR A 211 -17.16 9.62 4.87
CA TYR A 211 -17.25 11.04 4.52
C TYR A 211 -18.32 11.76 5.35
N ARG A 212 -17.97 12.92 5.93
CA ARG A 212 -18.87 13.73 6.76
C ARG A 212 -19.38 14.93 5.99
N CYS A 213 -20.64 14.89 5.57
CA CYS A 213 -21.36 16.02 4.99
C CYS A 213 -21.61 17.13 6.02
N THR A 214 -21.56 18.40 5.59
CA THR A 214 -21.86 19.59 6.43
C THR A 214 -23.19 20.22 6.05
N GLY A 215 -23.74 19.82 4.91
CA GLY A 215 -24.99 20.30 4.36
C GLY A 215 -25.29 19.55 3.06
N VAL A 216 -26.44 19.84 2.47
CA VAL A 216 -26.81 19.34 1.15
C VAL A 216 -25.99 20.08 0.08
N GLY A 217 -25.54 19.36 -0.93
CA GLY A 217 -24.79 19.94 -2.05
C GLY A 217 -23.67 19.04 -2.56
N ASN A 218 -22.89 19.55 -3.51
CA ASN A 218 -21.74 18.86 -4.09
C ASN A 218 -20.44 19.38 -3.49
N PHE A 219 -19.56 18.44 -3.12
CA PHE A 219 -18.28 18.70 -2.48
C PHE A 219 -17.17 17.95 -3.19
N VAL A 220 -16.00 18.57 -3.31
CA VAL A 220 -14.84 18.00 -3.96
C VAL A 220 -14.39 16.71 -3.30
N ASN A 221 -14.03 15.72 -4.12
CA ASN A 221 -13.23 14.60 -3.66
C ASN A 221 -11.74 14.97 -3.78
N THR A 222 -11.11 15.30 -2.65
CA THR A 222 -9.70 15.71 -2.66
C THR A 222 -8.72 14.60 -3.03
N ASN A 223 -9.18 13.35 -3.09
CA ASN A 223 -8.33 12.23 -3.51
C ASN A 223 -8.34 12.01 -5.01
N ASP A 224 -9.42 12.40 -5.68
CA ASP A 224 -9.62 12.15 -7.11
C ASP A 224 -10.48 13.28 -7.70
N PRO A 225 -9.89 14.21 -8.46
CA PRO A 225 -10.59 15.35 -9.03
C PRO A 225 -11.65 14.95 -10.08
N THR A 226 -11.60 13.71 -10.60
CA THR A 226 -12.59 13.19 -11.56
C THR A 226 -13.90 12.78 -10.88
N THR A 227 -13.98 12.89 -9.55
CA THR A 227 -15.15 12.52 -8.75
C THR A 227 -15.49 13.59 -7.71
N PHE A 228 -16.70 13.52 -7.17
CA PHE A 228 -17.18 14.43 -6.13
C PHE A 228 -18.18 13.72 -5.20
N TYR A 229 -18.36 14.27 -4.00
CA TYR A 229 -19.36 13.82 -3.04
C TYR A 229 -20.64 14.64 -3.20
N GLN A 230 -21.74 13.97 -3.51
CA GLN A 230 -23.08 14.54 -3.46
C GLN A 230 -23.70 14.22 -2.09
N CYS A 231 -23.90 15.25 -1.28
CA CYS A 231 -24.56 15.16 0.01
C CYS A 231 -26.04 15.51 -0.12
N TYR A 232 -26.92 14.65 0.37
CA TYR A 232 -28.38 14.82 0.31
C TYR A 232 -29.04 14.20 1.54
N VAL A 233 -30.30 14.56 1.79
CA VAL A 233 -31.07 13.98 2.89
C VAL A 233 -31.78 12.73 2.41
N ALA A 234 -31.53 11.61 3.07
CA ALA A 234 -32.24 10.36 2.88
C ALA A 234 -32.74 9.87 4.25
N ASN A 235 -34.03 9.55 4.36
CA ASN A 235 -34.65 9.08 5.61
C ASN A 235 -34.35 9.99 6.83
N GLY A 236 -34.42 11.31 6.63
CA GLY A 236 -34.15 12.30 7.67
C GLY A 236 -32.68 12.40 8.11
N ARG A 237 -31.75 11.74 7.42
CA ARG A 237 -30.31 11.80 7.69
C ARG A 237 -29.53 12.31 6.50
N LEU A 238 -28.49 13.08 6.77
CA LEU A 238 -27.57 13.55 5.73
C LEU A 238 -26.62 12.40 5.35
N VAL A 239 -26.64 12.03 4.07
CA VAL A 239 -25.82 10.94 3.51
C VAL A 239 -24.98 11.47 2.35
N ALA A 240 -23.84 10.82 2.09
CA ALA A 240 -22.96 11.13 0.97
C ALA A 240 -23.04 10.02 -0.08
N ALA A 241 -23.11 10.39 -1.36
CA ALA A 241 -22.86 9.51 -2.48
C ALA A 241 -21.65 9.99 -3.27
N LEU A 242 -20.73 9.10 -3.62
CA LEU A 242 -19.65 9.38 -4.55
C LEU A 242 -20.21 9.40 -5.98
N ARG A 243 -19.87 10.42 -6.76
CA ARG A 243 -20.29 10.61 -8.15
C ARG A 243 -19.06 10.85 -9.02
N SER A 244 -19.04 10.25 -10.20
CA SER A 244 -18.05 10.57 -11.23
C SER A 244 -18.48 11.80 -12.01
N CYS A 245 -17.51 12.56 -12.49
CA CYS A 245 -17.75 13.64 -13.43
C CYS A 245 -18.37 13.10 -14.73
N PRO A 246 -19.30 13.83 -15.35
CA PRO A 246 -19.87 13.47 -16.65
C PRO A 246 -18.80 13.35 -17.74
N VAL A 247 -19.08 12.53 -18.77
CA VAL A 247 -18.22 12.40 -19.95
C VAL A 247 -17.99 13.77 -20.59
N GLY A 248 -16.73 14.07 -20.93
CA GLY A 248 -16.33 15.38 -21.48
C GLY A 248 -15.91 16.40 -20.42
N THR A 249 -16.07 16.09 -19.13
CA THR A 249 -15.49 16.85 -18.00
C THR A 249 -14.57 15.94 -17.20
N ASN A 250 -13.53 16.48 -16.57
CA ASN A 250 -12.55 15.67 -15.86
C ASN A 250 -12.17 16.21 -14.49
N THR A 251 -12.63 17.41 -14.12
CA THR A 251 -12.25 18.05 -12.87
C THR A 251 -13.46 18.67 -12.19
N PHE A 252 -13.77 18.25 -10.97
CA PHE A 252 -14.79 18.91 -10.16
C PHE A 252 -14.28 20.26 -9.65
N ASN A 253 -15.01 21.34 -9.96
CA ASN A 253 -14.70 22.68 -9.46
C ASN A 253 -15.52 22.97 -8.19
N GLN A 254 -14.85 23.11 -7.05
CA GLN A 254 -15.50 23.33 -5.76
C GLN A 254 -16.25 24.68 -5.67
N THR A 255 -15.77 25.72 -6.35
CA THR A 255 -16.41 27.05 -6.35
C THR A 255 -17.69 27.03 -7.16
N LEU A 256 -17.67 26.34 -8.29
CA LEU A 256 -18.81 26.21 -9.21
C LEU A 256 -19.79 25.11 -8.77
N GLN A 257 -19.32 24.14 -7.98
CA GLN A 257 -20.05 22.94 -7.53
C GLN A 257 -20.49 21.99 -8.67
N TYR A 258 -19.81 22.04 -9.81
CA TYR A 258 -19.98 21.13 -10.95
C TYR A 258 -18.63 20.80 -11.61
N CYS A 259 -18.62 19.78 -12.47
CA CYS A 259 -17.42 19.37 -13.21
C CYS A 259 -17.18 20.22 -14.45
N VAL A 260 -15.91 20.52 -14.69
CA VAL A 260 -15.38 21.24 -15.86
C VAL A 260 -14.41 20.38 -16.65
#